data_AF-A0A212LAH6-F1
#
_entry.id   AF-A0A212LAH6-F1
#
_cell.length_a   1.000
_cell.length_b   1.000
_cell.length_c   1.000
_cell.angle_alpha   90.00
_cell.angle_beta   90.00
_cell.angle_gamma   90.00
#
_symmetry.space_group_name_H-M   'P 1'
#
loop_
_entity.id
_entity.type
_entity.pdbx_description
1 polymer ?
#
loop_
_entity_poly.entity_id
_entity_poly.type
_entity_poly.pdbx_seq_one_letter_code
_entity_poly.pdbx_strand_id
1 'polypeptide(L)'
;MAMSPASPEMLEVIRNLRTPKIRVGDGRKYKRVKCFLLATLQHGKYTCECIVEDMSVGGCRVNNTDGLLAVGEMVVIDIPEQKMSLNGMVMWVRGKAAGLRFNLTGR
;
A
#
# COMPACT_ATOMS: atom_id res chain seq x y z
N MET A 1 -26.38 -8.82 45.21
CA MET A 1 -24.99 -9.12 44.85
C MET A 1 -24.47 -7.95 44.02
N ALA A 2 -23.51 -7.18 44.54
CA ALA A 2 -22.93 -6.06 43.79
C ALA A 2 -21.94 -6.63 42.75
N MET A 3 -22.05 -6.19 41.48
CA MET A 3 -21.08 -6.53 40.45
C MET A 3 -19.70 -6.00 40.88
N SER A 4 -18.69 -6.86 40.84
CA SER A 4 -17.28 -6.44 40.99
C SER A 4 -16.99 -5.34 39.97
N PRO A 5 -16.29 -4.26 40.35
CA PRO A 5 -15.81 -3.29 39.37
C PRO A 5 -14.96 -4.01 38.33
N ALA A 6 -15.19 -3.69 37.05
CA ALA A 6 -14.43 -4.23 35.94
C ALA A 6 -12.94 -3.96 36.18
N SER A 7 -12.08 -4.95 35.91
CA SER A 7 -10.63 -4.77 36.04
C SER A 7 -10.16 -3.58 35.18
N PRO A 8 -9.06 -2.91 35.54
CA PRO A 8 -8.50 -1.81 34.73
C PRO A 8 -8.32 -2.18 33.26
N GLU A 9 -7.88 -3.41 32.98
CA GLU A 9 -7.75 -3.97 31.63
C GLU A 9 -9.10 -4.03 30.90
N MET A 10 -10.15 -4.46 31.60
CA MET A 10 -11.50 -4.58 31.06
C MET A 10 -12.12 -3.20 30.78
N LEU A 11 -11.83 -2.20 31.63
CA LEU A 11 -12.21 -0.80 31.38
C LEU A 11 -11.52 -0.22 30.15
N GLU A 12 -10.24 -0.55 29.94
CA GLU A 12 -9.49 -0.13 28.76
C GLU A 12 -10.00 -0.77 27.46
N VAL A 13 -10.33 -2.07 27.50
CA VAL A 13 -11.00 -2.75 26.39
C VAL A 13 -12.35 -2.08 26.06
N ILE A 14 -13.19 -1.82 27.08
CA ILE A 14 -14.48 -1.13 26.89
C ILE A 14 -14.28 0.27 26.28
N ARG A 15 -13.26 1.02 26.72
CA ARG A 15 -12.94 2.35 26.17
C ARG A 15 -12.56 2.26 24.69
N ASN A 16 -11.72 1.29 24.32
CA ASN A 16 -11.30 1.08 22.93
C ASN A 16 -12.47 0.63 22.03
N LEU A 17 -13.40 -0.16 22.56
CA LEU A 17 -14.61 -0.59 21.83
C LEU A 17 -15.61 0.54 21.60
N ARG A 18 -15.70 1.54 22.50
CA ARG A 18 -16.58 2.71 22.36
C ARG A 18 -16.11 3.72 21.31
N THR A 19 -14.81 3.79 21.07
CA THR A 19 -14.20 4.67 20.05
C THR A 19 -13.19 3.89 19.22
N PRO A 20 -13.65 2.89 18.47
CA PRO A 20 -12.74 2.04 17.73
C PRO A 20 -12.12 2.90 16.62
N LYS A 21 -10.78 2.86 16.49
CA LYS A 21 -10.04 3.54 15.42
C LYS A 21 -10.23 2.79 14.09
N ILE A 22 -11.48 2.60 13.68
CA ILE A 22 -11.86 1.96 12.44
C ILE A 22 -11.88 3.04 11.37
N ARG A 23 -11.07 2.88 10.34
CA ARG A 23 -11.23 3.64 9.11
C ARG A 23 -12.46 3.11 8.40
N VAL A 24 -13.56 3.86 8.44
CA VAL A 24 -14.79 3.54 7.71
C VAL A 24 -14.63 4.08 6.29
N GLY A 25 -14.68 3.19 5.29
CA GLY A 25 -14.64 3.55 3.87
C GLY A 25 -13.23 3.57 3.24
N ASP A 26 -13.18 3.97 1.97
CA ASP A 26 -11.93 4.08 1.22
C ASP A 26 -11.20 5.39 1.56
N GLY A 27 -10.10 5.29 2.32
CA GLY A 27 -9.27 6.43 2.70
C GLY A 27 -8.34 6.96 1.60
N ARG A 28 -8.46 6.48 0.36
CA ARG A 28 -7.61 6.92 -0.75
C ARG A 28 -8.05 8.28 -1.29
N LYS A 29 -7.07 9.14 -1.58
CA LYS A 29 -7.28 10.46 -2.20
C LYS A 29 -7.73 10.38 -3.67
N TYR A 30 -7.27 9.36 -4.40
CA TYR A 30 -7.47 9.24 -5.84
C TYR A 30 -8.22 7.94 -6.16
N LYS A 31 -9.19 8.02 -7.09
CA LYS A 31 -9.85 6.85 -7.65
C LYS A 31 -8.82 5.97 -8.36
N ARG A 32 -8.88 4.67 -8.13
CA ARG A 32 -8.06 3.66 -8.79
C ARG A 32 -8.86 2.97 -9.90
N VAL A 33 -8.22 2.73 -11.03
CA VAL A 33 -8.73 1.94 -12.15
C VAL A 33 -8.04 0.59 -12.11
N LYS A 34 -8.81 -0.49 -12.21
CA LYS A 34 -8.24 -1.84 -12.36
C LYS A 34 -7.57 -1.95 -13.73
N CYS A 35 -6.38 -2.51 -13.75
CA CYS A 35 -5.64 -2.80 -14.97
C CYS A 35 -4.77 -4.04 -14.74
N PHE A 36 -4.25 -4.64 -15.80
CA PHE A 36 -3.33 -5.77 -15.71
C PHE A 36 -2.19 -5.52 -16.70
N LEU A 37 -1.27 -4.65 -16.28
CA LEU A 37 -0.17 -4.20 -17.13
C LEU A 37 1.12 -4.90 -16.71
N LEU A 38 1.83 -5.46 -17.68
CA LEU A 38 3.19 -5.96 -17.46
C LEU A 38 4.12 -4.79 -17.15
N ALA A 39 4.98 -4.99 -16.16
CA ALA A 39 5.89 -3.96 -15.68
C ALA A 39 7.19 -4.56 -15.15
N THR A 40 8.24 -3.76 -15.19
CA THR A 40 9.51 -4.07 -14.54
C THR A 40 9.69 -3.13 -13.36
N LEU A 41 10.03 -3.68 -12.18
CA LEU A 41 10.26 -2.92 -10.96
C LEU A 41 11.73 -3.00 -10.58
N GLN A 42 12.39 -1.85 -10.48
CA GLN A 42 13.76 -1.71 -10.03
C GLN A 42 13.77 -1.23 -8.57
N HIS A 43 14.50 -1.94 -7.71
CA HIS A 43 14.67 -1.62 -6.28
C HIS A 43 16.10 -1.97 -5.85
N GLY A 44 16.81 -1.01 -5.26
CA GLY A 44 18.24 -1.17 -4.94
C GLY A 44 19.09 -1.60 -6.15
N LYS A 45 19.66 -2.82 -6.10
CA LYS A 45 20.44 -3.44 -7.18
C LYS A 45 19.66 -4.52 -7.94
N TYR A 46 18.39 -4.72 -7.60
CA TYR A 46 17.55 -5.78 -8.12
C TYR A 46 16.51 -5.23 -9.08
N THR A 47 16.12 -6.09 -10.02
CA THR A 47 15.09 -5.82 -10.99
C THR A 47 14.21 -7.07 -11.08
N CYS A 48 12.90 -6.90 -10.95
CA CYS A 48 11.95 -8.00 -11.11
C CYS A 48 10.81 -7.63 -12.07
N GLU A 49 10.33 -8.62 -12.82
CA GLU A 49 9.06 -8.53 -13.56
C GLU A 49 7.90 -8.53 -12.56
N CYS A 50 6.85 -7.76 -12.84
CA CYS A 50 5.66 -7.69 -12.00
C CYS A 50 4.41 -7.32 -12.83
N ILE A 51 3.24 -7.39 -12.20
CA ILE A 51 1.96 -7.01 -12.81
C ILE A 51 1.38 -5.84 -12.02
N VAL A 52 1.04 -4.75 -12.71
CA VAL A 52 0.22 -3.68 -12.13
C VAL A 52 -1.24 -4.11 -12.18
N GLU A 53 -1.87 -4.29 -11.01
CA GLU A 53 -3.26 -4.76 -10.86
C GLU A 53 -4.29 -3.61 -10.75
N ASP A 54 -3.82 -2.45 -10.29
CA ASP A 54 -4.60 -1.22 -10.29
C ASP A 54 -3.69 0.01 -10.28
N MET A 55 -4.21 1.13 -10.78
CA MET A 55 -3.47 2.39 -10.85
C MET A 55 -4.37 3.60 -10.60
N SER A 56 -3.80 4.62 -9.99
CA SER A 56 -4.33 5.98 -9.90
C SER A 56 -3.22 6.97 -10.25
N VAL A 57 -3.57 8.25 -10.39
CA VAL A 57 -2.58 9.32 -10.57
C VAL A 57 -1.55 9.39 -9.43
N GLY A 58 -1.89 8.93 -8.22
CA GLY A 58 -0.99 9.00 -7.07
C GLY A 58 -0.16 7.73 -6.81
N GLY A 59 -0.39 6.66 -7.55
CA GLY A 59 0.27 5.38 -7.28
C GLY A 59 -0.48 4.17 -7.80
N CYS A 60 0.15 3.01 -7.69
CA CYS A 60 -0.38 1.74 -8.18
C CYS A 60 -0.30 0.63 -7.12
N ARG A 61 -0.87 -0.52 -7.45
CA ARG A 61 -0.63 -1.81 -6.79
C ARG A 61 0.09 -2.72 -7.77
N VAL A 62 1.19 -3.32 -7.31
CA VAL A 62 1.92 -4.35 -8.05
C VAL A 62 1.77 -5.71 -7.37
N ASN A 63 1.86 -6.77 -8.17
CA ASN A 63 1.87 -8.15 -7.72
C ASN A 63 2.93 -8.95 -8.50
N ASN A 64 3.22 -10.17 -8.05
CA ASN A 64 4.27 -11.05 -8.57
C ASN A 64 5.69 -10.47 -8.46
N THR A 65 5.96 -9.66 -7.43
CA THR A 65 7.32 -9.20 -7.14
C THR A 65 8.21 -10.34 -6.63
N ASP A 66 9.53 -10.13 -6.58
CA ASP A 66 10.48 -11.09 -6.00
C ASP A 66 10.32 -11.32 -4.48
N GLY A 67 9.61 -10.42 -3.79
CA GLY A 67 9.34 -10.51 -2.35
C GLY A 67 10.41 -9.84 -1.49
N LEU A 68 11.28 -9.04 -2.10
CA LEU A 68 12.40 -8.37 -1.42
C LEU A 68 12.14 -6.89 -1.10
N LEU A 69 11.00 -6.34 -1.51
CA LEU A 69 10.65 -4.94 -1.29
C LEU A 69 10.49 -4.61 0.21
N ALA A 70 11.02 -3.46 0.63
CA ALA A 70 10.81 -2.92 1.97
C ALA A 70 9.92 -1.66 1.96
N VAL A 71 9.09 -1.48 2.99
CA VAL A 71 8.31 -0.24 3.15
C VAL A 71 9.24 0.96 3.32
N GLY A 72 8.96 2.05 2.61
CA GLY A 72 9.78 3.26 2.57
C GLY A 72 10.86 3.23 1.50
N GLU A 73 11.08 2.10 0.84
CA GLU A 73 12.07 1.95 -0.22
C GLU A 73 11.68 2.73 -1.47
N MET A 74 12.68 3.30 -2.13
CA MET A 74 12.56 4.01 -3.39
C MET A 74 12.67 3.02 -4.56
N VAL A 75 11.75 3.13 -5.51
CA VAL A 75 11.66 2.23 -6.66
C VAL A 75 11.43 2.99 -7.95
N VAL A 76 11.77 2.36 -9.07
CA VAL A 76 11.37 2.79 -10.41
C VAL A 76 10.51 1.69 -11.01
N ILE A 77 9.30 2.03 -11.45
CA ILE A 77 8.42 1.12 -12.19
C ILE A 77 8.36 1.54 -13.64
N ASP A 78 8.70 0.62 -14.53
CA ASP A 78 8.59 0.77 -15.98
C ASP A 78 7.38 -0.02 -16.49
N ILE A 79 6.54 0.61 -17.30
CA ILE A 79 5.31 0.05 -17.87
C ILE A 79 5.37 0.29 -19.39
N PRO A 80 5.99 -0.64 -20.15
CA PRO A 80 6.33 -0.42 -21.56
C PRO A 80 5.14 -0.09 -22.45
N GLU A 81 4.01 -0.79 -22.27
CA GLU A 81 2.79 -0.57 -23.06
C GLU A 81 2.23 0.86 -22.92
N GLN A 82 2.51 1.51 -21.79
CA GLN A 82 2.08 2.88 -21.51
C GLN A 82 3.18 3.92 -21.78
N LYS A 83 4.36 3.48 -22.26
CA LYS A 83 5.55 4.32 -22.45
C LYS A 83 5.87 5.15 -21.20
N MET A 84 5.78 4.51 -20.04
CA MET A 84 5.76 5.18 -18.75
C MET A 84 6.83 4.59 -17.83
N SER A 85 7.66 5.46 -17.27
CA SER A 85 8.63 5.12 -16.23
C SER A 85 8.45 6.09 -15.05
N LEU A 86 8.14 5.56 -13.87
CA LEU A 86 7.76 6.36 -12.70
C LEU A 86 8.62 6.05 -11.49
N ASN A 87 9.16 7.10 -10.87
CA ASN A 87 9.75 7.01 -9.54
C ASN A 87 8.64 6.91 -8.49
N GLY A 88 8.85 6.08 -7.48
CA GLY A 88 7.91 5.95 -6.37
C GLY A 88 8.54 5.43 -5.09
N MET A 89 7.70 5.33 -4.07
CA MET A 89 8.04 4.79 -2.76
C MET A 89 7.08 3.64 -2.40
N VAL A 90 7.62 2.58 -1.83
CA VAL A 90 6.84 1.45 -1.31
C VAL A 90 6.09 1.89 -0.05
N MET A 91 4.76 1.81 -0.08
CA MET A 91 3.89 2.24 1.03
C MET A 91 3.42 1.09 1.93
N TRP A 92 3.34 -0.12 1.37
CA TRP A 92 3.00 -1.34 2.08
C TRP A 92 3.46 -2.55 1.26
N VAL A 93 3.74 -3.66 1.93
CA VAL A 93 4.09 -4.96 1.34
C VAL A 93 3.23 -6.05 1.97
N ARG A 94 2.75 -6.99 1.15
CA ARG A 94 1.99 -8.18 1.56
C ARG A 94 2.39 -9.35 0.65
N GLY A 95 3.33 -10.18 1.11
CA GLY A 95 3.89 -11.24 0.29
C GLY A 95 4.54 -10.67 -0.98
N LYS A 96 4.10 -11.12 -2.15
CA LYS A 96 4.58 -10.65 -3.46
C LYS A 96 3.79 -9.46 -4.04
N ALA A 97 2.95 -8.83 -3.22
CA ALA A 97 2.19 -7.64 -3.59
C ALA A 97 2.69 -6.42 -2.81
N ALA A 98 2.72 -5.27 -3.48
CA ALA A 98 3.11 -4.01 -2.88
C ALA A 98 2.26 -2.85 -3.40
N GLY A 99 2.11 -1.82 -2.57
CA GLY A 99 1.53 -0.55 -2.97
C GLY A 99 2.61 0.49 -3.19
N LEU A 100 2.63 1.12 -4.34
CA LEU A 100 3.58 2.18 -4.67
C LEU A 100 2.87 3.53 -4.65
N ARG A 101 3.52 4.55 -4.10
CA ARG A 101 3.14 5.96 -4.25
C ARG A 101 4.09 6.63 -5.23
N PHE A 102 3.57 7.26 -6.27
CA PHE A 102 4.39 7.96 -7.25
C PHE A 102 4.91 9.28 -6.68
N ASN A 103 6.16 9.60 -7.02
CA ASN A 103 6.72 10.92 -6.75
C ASN A 103 6.24 11.87 -7.85
N LEU A 104 5.07 12.47 -7.63
CA LEU A 104 4.57 13.52 -8.50
C LEU A 104 5.37 14.80 -8.22
N THR A 105 6.49 14.99 -8.89
CA THR A 105 7.07 16.33 -9.04
C THR A 105 6.14 17.10 -9.97
N GLY A 106 5.44 18.10 -9.44
CA GLY A 106 4.75 19.07 -10.28
C GLY A 106 5.77 19.66 -11.26
N ARG A 107 5.49 19.53 -12.56
CA ARG A 107 6.04 20.47 -13.53
C ARG A 107 5.26 21.77 -13.41
#